data_AF-A0A9P0FL06-F1
#
_entry.id   AF-A0A9P0FL06-F1
#
_cell.length_a   1.000
_cell.length_b   1.000
_cell.length_c   1.000
_cell.angle_alpha   90.00
_cell.angle_beta   90.00
_cell.angle_gamma   90.00
#
_symmetry.space_group_name_H-M   'P 1'
#
loop_
_entity.id
_entity.type
_entity.pdbx_description
1 polymer ?
#
loop_
_entity_poly.entity_id
_entity_poly.type
_entity_poly.pdbx_seq_one_letter_code
_entity_poly.pdbx_strand_id
1 'polypeptide(L)'
;MSATLIGRVLQKGSREALKGARAYSKPTEAILRKNTAYQEDNGVPVYLKSGFGDKALFIVTATLIGMGVIQSYYTLISMAMGKKK
;
A
#
# COMPACT_ATOMS: atom_id res chain seq x y z
N MET A 1 55.31 -12.26 9.27
CA MET A 1 54.56 -11.82 8.07
C MET A 1 53.31 -12.67 7.76
N SER A 2 52.85 -13.59 8.62
CA SER A 2 51.78 -14.54 8.26
C SER A 2 50.35 -14.14 8.70
N ALA A 3 50.20 -13.43 9.82
CA ALA A 3 48.88 -13.09 10.40
C ALA A 3 48.04 -12.10 9.55
N THR A 4 48.69 -11.14 8.88
CA THR A 4 48.00 -10.13 8.07
C THR A 4 47.38 -10.71 6.79
N LEU A 5 47.94 -11.82 6.30
CA LEU A 5 47.48 -12.48 5.06
C LEU A 5 46.19 -13.27 5.30
N ILE A 6 46.12 -13.99 6.42
CA ILE A 6 44.93 -14.74 6.85
C ILE A 6 43.77 -13.78 7.11
N GLY A 7 44.02 -12.65 7.79
CA GLY A 7 43.01 -11.62 8.03
C GLY A 7 42.43 -11.03 6.73
N ARG A 8 43.27 -10.79 5.70
CA ARG A 8 42.80 -10.30 4.39
C ARG A 8 41.99 -11.33 3.61
N VAL A 9 42.30 -12.62 3.73
CA VAL A 9 41.54 -13.69 3.06
C VAL A 9 40.18 -13.88 3.71
N LEU A 10 40.11 -13.88 5.05
CA LEU A 10 38.84 -13.90 5.80
C LEU A 10 37.99 -12.67 5.49
N GLN A 11 38.60 -11.48 5.43
CA GLN A 11 37.88 -10.25 5.09
C GLN A 11 37.37 -10.27 3.64
N LYS A 12 38.11 -10.85 2.70
CA LYS A 12 37.65 -11.05 1.31
C LYS A 12 36.47 -12.03 1.26
N GLY A 13 36.56 -13.18 1.91
CA GLY A 13 35.46 -14.17 1.95
C GLY A 13 34.18 -13.61 2.58
N SER A 14 34.31 -12.88 3.68
CA SER A 14 33.18 -12.20 4.34
C SER A 14 32.54 -11.13 3.46
N ARG A 15 33.34 -10.34 2.73
CA ARG A 15 32.84 -9.33 1.78
C ARG A 15 32.11 -9.95 0.59
N GLU A 16 32.57 -11.09 0.09
CA GLU A 16 31.92 -11.82 -1.01
C GLU A 16 30.60 -12.47 -0.55
N ALA A 17 30.57 -13.07 0.64
CA ALA A 17 29.36 -13.60 1.25
C ALA A 17 28.31 -12.49 1.50
N LEU A 18 28.74 -11.31 1.96
CA LEU A 18 27.87 -10.13 2.14
C LEU A 18 27.33 -9.59 0.81
N LYS A 19 28.11 -9.64 -0.27
CA LYS A 19 27.62 -9.26 -1.61
C LYS A 19 26.56 -10.24 -2.12
N GLY A 20 26.75 -11.55 -1.94
CA GLY A 20 25.79 -12.58 -2.31
C GLY A 20 24.48 -12.47 -1.51
N ALA A 21 24.56 -12.24 -0.20
CA ALA A 21 23.39 -12.00 0.65
C ALA A 21 22.65 -10.71 0.29
N ARG A 22 23.37 -9.64 -0.09
CA ARG A 22 22.75 -8.39 -0.57
C ARG A 22 22.08 -8.52 -1.94
N ALA A 23 22.56 -9.42 -2.80
CA ALA A 23 21.95 -9.65 -4.12
C ALA A 23 20.57 -10.31 -4.00
N TYR A 24 20.37 -11.19 -3.03
CA TYR A 24 19.07 -11.82 -2.73
C TYR A 24 18.07 -10.85 -2.08
N SER A 25 18.56 -9.79 -1.44
CA SER A 25 17.75 -8.85 -0.66
C SER A 25 17.29 -7.63 -1.44
N LYS A 26 17.66 -7.47 -2.71
CA LYS A 26 17.18 -6.34 -3.52
C LYS A 26 15.71 -6.57 -3.86
N PRO A 27 14.78 -5.68 -3.44
CA PRO A 27 13.39 -5.81 -3.81
C PRO A 27 13.28 -5.72 -5.34
N THR A 28 12.36 -6.49 -5.92
CA THR A 28 12.04 -6.39 -7.35
C THR A 28 11.77 -4.92 -7.72
N GLU A 29 12.24 -4.49 -8.90
CA GLU A 29 12.06 -3.11 -9.41
C GLU A 29 10.59 -2.62 -9.31
N ALA A 30 9.63 -3.52 -9.48
CA ALA A 30 8.20 -3.23 -9.32
C ALA A 30 7.81 -2.82 -7.88
N ILE A 31 8.43 -3.43 -6.87
CA ILE A 31 8.21 -3.09 -5.45
C ILE A 31 8.88 -1.75 -5.15
N LEU A 32 10.10 -1.53 -5.64
CA LEU A 32 10.80 -0.25 -5.46
C LEU A 32 9.99 0.91 -6.04
N ARG A 33 9.48 0.77 -7.27
CA ARG A 33 8.65 1.79 -7.92
C ARG A 33 7.37 2.09 -7.13
N LYS A 34 6.69 1.05 -6.62
CA LYS A 34 5.51 1.24 -5.76
C LYS A 34 5.90 1.91 -4.46
N ASN A 35 6.98 1.47 -3.83
CA ASN A 35 7.44 2.01 -2.56
C ASN A 35 7.76 3.51 -2.68
N THR A 36 8.42 3.94 -3.75
CA THR A 36 8.67 5.37 -4.01
C THR A 36 7.35 6.14 -4.18
N ALA A 37 6.41 5.64 -4.98
CA ALA A 37 5.12 6.31 -5.20
C ALA A 37 4.27 6.43 -3.92
N TYR A 38 4.30 5.42 -3.04
CA TYR A 38 3.58 5.44 -1.77
C TYR A 38 4.34 6.16 -0.64
N GLN A 39 5.64 6.40 -0.77
CA GLN A 39 6.43 7.16 0.20
C GLN A 39 6.58 8.64 -0.16
N GLU A 40 6.18 9.06 -1.37
CA GLU A 40 6.20 10.47 -1.77
C GLU A 40 5.35 11.33 -0.82
N ASP A 41 5.92 12.38 -0.25
CA ASP A 41 5.25 13.27 0.71
C ASP A 41 4.44 14.35 -0.04
N ASN A 42 3.32 13.92 -0.61
CA ASN A 42 2.43 14.75 -1.41
C ASN A 42 1.14 15.15 -0.68
N GLY A 43 1.04 14.85 0.63
CA GLY A 43 -0.15 15.12 1.45
C GLY A 43 -1.40 14.33 1.04
N VAL A 44 -1.30 13.39 0.09
CA VAL A 44 -2.42 12.58 -0.37
C VAL A 44 -2.64 11.41 0.60
N PRO A 45 -3.87 11.18 1.08
CA PRO A 45 -4.14 10.07 1.98
C PRO A 45 -3.91 8.71 1.28
N VAL A 46 -3.50 7.70 2.06
CA VAL A 46 -3.06 6.38 1.54
C VAL A 46 -4.10 5.72 0.62
N TYR A 47 -5.40 5.88 0.89
CA TYR A 47 -6.48 5.28 0.13
C TYR A 47 -6.82 6.00 -1.19
N LEU A 48 -6.14 7.12 -1.49
CA LEU A 48 -6.20 7.81 -2.80
C LEU A 48 -4.83 7.82 -3.51
N LYS A 49 -3.82 7.21 -2.90
CA LYS A 49 -2.42 7.36 -3.30
C LYS A 49 -2.06 6.58 -4.56
N SER A 50 -2.85 5.56 -4.94
CA SER A 50 -2.65 4.85 -6.21
C SER A 50 -3.13 5.65 -7.43
N GLY A 51 -3.75 6.81 -7.24
CA GLY A 51 -4.13 7.74 -8.31
C GLY A 51 -5.59 7.66 -8.71
N PHE A 52 -5.86 7.67 -10.02
CA PHE A 52 -7.22 7.85 -10.56
C PHE A 52 -8.18 6.71 -10.18
N GLY A 53 -7.72 5.46 -10.20
CA GLY A 53 -8.54 4.29 -9.89
C GLY A 53 -9.15 4.37 -8.48
N ASP A 54 -8.32 4.70 -7.49
CA ASP A 54 -8.75 4.86 -6.11
C ASP A 54 -9.78 5.99 -5.94
N LYS A 55 -9.58 7.13 -6.65
CA LYS A 55 -10.51 8.27 -6.61
C LYS A 55 -11.86 7.90 -7.19
N ALA A 56 -11.88 7.26 -8.36
CA ALA A 56 -13.11 6.82 -9.01
C ALA A 56 -13.85 5.81 -8.12
N LEU A 57 -13.13 4.83 -7.57
CA LEU A 57 -13.70 3.82 -6.69
C LEU A 57 -14.29 4.46 -5.42
N PHE A 58 -13.56 5.38 -4.78
CA PHE A 58 -14.05 6.10 -3.60
C PHE A 58 -15.34 6.88 -3.89
N ILE A 59 -15.40 7.61 -5.01
CA ILE A 59 -16.58 8.38 -5.41
C ILE A 59 -17.78 7.45 -5.62
N VAL A 60 -17.59 6.34 -6.32
CA VAL A 60 -18.67 5.35 -6.55
C VAL A 60 -19.17 4.78 -5.22
N THR A 61 -18.26 4.36 -4.34
CA THR A 61 -18.63 3.81 -3.04
C THR A 61 -19.35 4.85 -2.17
N ALA A 62 -18.85 6.07 -2.09
CA ALA A 62 -19.48 7.15 -1.33
C ALA A 62 -20.89 7.48 -1.85
N THR A 63 -21.05 7.51 -3.17
CA THR A 63 -22.35 7.75 -3.82
C THR A 63 -23.33 6.63 -3.51
N LEU A 64 -22.89 5.38 -3.59
CA LEU A 64 -23.72 4.21 -3.32
C LEU A 64 -24.17 4.16 -1.85
N ILE A 65 -23.28 4.48 -0.92
CA ILE A 65 -23.60 4.60 0.51
C ILE A 65 -24.62 5.71 0.73
N GLY A 66 -24.39 6.90 0.17
CA GLY A 66 -25.31 8.04 0.31
C GLY A 66 -26.71 7.71 -0.20
N MET A 67 -26.82 7.14 -1.41
CA MET A 67 -28.10 6.70 -1.96
C MET A 67 -28.75 5.61 -1.11
N GLY A 68 -27.99 4.61 -0.67
CA GLY A 68 -28.48 3.52 0.17
C GLY A 68 -29.03 4.02 1.52
N VAL A 69 -28.34 4.97 2.16
CA VAL A 69 -28.79 5.59 3.42
C VAL A 69 -30.08 6.36 3.22
N ILE A 70 -30.20 7.16 2.16
CA ILE A 70 -31.42 7.92 1.84
C ILE A 70 -32.60 6.96 1.60
N GLN A 71 -32.39 5.93 0.77
CA GLN A 71 -33.43 4.95 0.46
C GLN A 71 -33.85 4.15 1.70
N SER A 72 -32.89 3.75 2.52
CA SER A 72 -33.15 3.06 3.79
C SER A 72 -33.96 3.93 4.73
N TYR A 73 -33.60 5.21 4.88
CA TYR A 73 -34.33 6.16 5.71
C TYR A 73 -35.76 6.41 5.22
N TYR A 74 -35.95 6.59 3.91
CA TYR A 74 -37.29 6.71 3.30
C TYR A 74 -38.13 5.46 3.59
N THR A 75 -37.53 4.29 3.44
CA THR A 75 -38.20 3.00 3.71
C THR A 75 -38.60 2.91 5.18
N LEU A 76 -37.70 3.26 6.10
CA LEU A 76 -37.95 3.24 7.53
C LEU A 76 -39.11 4.15 7.92
N ILE A 77 -39.16 5.40 7.40
CA ILE A 77 -40.28 6.31 7.63
C ILE A 77 -41.57 5.76 7.03
N SER A 78 -41.52 5.22 5.81
CA SER A 78 -42.72 4.69 5.14
C SER A 78 -43.34 3.51 5.88
N MET A 79 -42.51 2.70 6.56
CA MET A 79 -42.96 1.62 7.44
C MET A 79 -43.44 2.16 8.78
N ALA A 80 -42.70 3.09 9.39
CA ALA A 80 -43.04 3.68 10.69
C ALA A 80 -44.36 4.47 10.65
N MET A 81 -44.62 5.19 9.56
CA MET A 81 -45.86 5.96 9.39
C MET A 81 -47.06 5.10 8.96
N GLY A 82 -46.89 3.78 8.86
CA GLY A 82 -47.96 2.81 8.64
C GLY A 82 -48.96 3.28 7.58
N LYS A 83 -48.64 3.09 6.29
CA LYS A 83 -49.57 3.40 5.20
C LYS A 83 -50.95 2.80 5.52
N LYS A 84 -51.93 3.66 5.82
CA LYS A 84 -53.33 3.23 5.90
C LYS A 84 -53.70 2.70 4.52
N LYS A 85 -54.10 1.42 4.48
CA LYS A 85 -54.69 0.79 3.30
C LYS A 85 -55.85 1.62 2.76
#